data_AF-A0A5J4SK67-F1
#
_entry.id   AF-A0A5J4SK67-F1
#
_cell.length_a   1.000
_cell.length_b   1.000
_cell.length_c   1.000
_cell.angle_alpha   90.00
_cell.angle_beta   90.00
_cell.angle_gamma   90.00
#
_symmetry.space_group_name_H-M   'P 1'
#
loop_
_entity.id
_entity.type
_entity.pdbx_description
1 polymer ?
#
loop_
_entity_poly.entity_id
_entity_poly.type
_entity_poly.pdbx_seq_one_letter_code
_entity_poly.pdbx_strand_id
1 'polypeptide(L)' 'MKTIISYIKRRILASKVNKAINLASDLSEKDGRKYVVLFVKGIPCVYAKAELRLLIRKGAFKKGTRIQDLERIAVFTTK' A
#
# COMPACT_ATOMS: atom_id res chain seq x y z
N MET A 1 24.00 11.67 13.92
CA MET A 1 23.09 11.69 15.09
C MET A 1 21.64 11.65 14.63
N LYS A 2 20.83 10.70 15.12
CA LYS A 2 19.37 10.69 14.87
C LYS A 2 18.71 11.62 15.89
N THR A 3 18.13 12.73 15.44
CA THR A 3 17.46 13.71 16.31
C THR A 3 16.13 13.17 16.86
N ILE A 4 15.64 13.74 17.96
CA ILE A 4 14.31 13.45 18.52
C ILE A 4 13.21 13.61 17.46
N ILE A 5 13.31 14.63 16.61
CA ILE A 5 12.40 14.86 15.47
C ILE A 5 12.36 13.65 14.54
N SER A 6 13.52 13.05 14.23
CA SER A 6 13.58 11.86 13.39
C SER A 6 12.88 10.64 14.04
N TYR A 7 12.92 10.53 15.37
CA TYR A 7 12.27 9.46 16.11
C TYR A 7 10.74 9.61 16.08
N ILE A 8 10.24 10.83 16.32
CA ILE A 8 8.81 11.15 16.26
C ILE A 8 8.26 10.85 14.85
N LYS A 9 8.95 11.32 13.80
CA LYS A 9 8.56 11.06 12.41
C LYS A 9 8.48 9.56 12.09
N ARG A 10 9.44 8.76 12.57
CA ARG A 10 9.42 7.30 12.41
C ARG A 10 8.21 6.66 13.10
N ARG A 11 7.90 7.08 14.33
CA ARG A 11 6.74 6.56 15.08
C ARG A 11 5.41 6.87 14.37
N ILE A 12 5.26 8.10 13.87
CA ILE A 12 4.07 8.50 13.11
C ILE A 12 3.95 7.66 11.83
N LEU A 13 5.04 7.47 11.10
CA LEU A 13 5.04 6.65 9.88
C LEU A 13 4.66 5.20 10.17
N ALA A 14 5.26 4.59 11.21
CA ALA A 14 4.94 3.23 11.62
C ALA A 14 3.45 3.08 11.98
N SER A 15 2.88 4.06 12.70
CA SER A 15 1.45 4.08 13.00
C SER A 15 0.58 4.14 11.73
N LYS A 16 0.94 4.98 10.75
CA LYS A 16 0.22 5.05 9.47
C LYS A 16 0.27 3.74 8.70
N VAL A 17 1.44 3.09 8.66
CA VAL A 17 1.61 1.78 8.01
C VAL A 17 0.75 0.72 8.68
N ASN A 18 0.80 0.62 10.01
CA ASN A 18 -0.02 -0.34 10.75
C ASN A 18 -1.52 -0.12 10.53
N LYS A 19 -1.98 1.14 10.50
CA LYS A 19 -3.38 1.45 10.17
C LYS A 19 -3.76 0.99 8.76
N ALA A 20 -2.88 1.18 7.77
CA ALA A 20 -3.13 0.74 6.40
C ALA A 20 -3.15 -0.79 6.29
N ILE A 21 -2.26 -1.49 7.01
CA ILE A 21 -2.24 -2.96 7.07
C ILE A 21 -3.54 -3.50 7.68
N ASN A 22 -3.95 -2.95 8.84
CA ASN A 22 -5.19 -3.38 9.50
C ASN A 22 -6.40 -3.15 8.59
N LEU A 23 -6.50 -1.95 7.98
CA LEU A 23 -7.58 -1.65 7.03
C LEU A 23 -7.59 -2.63 5.84
N ALA A 24 -6.43 -2.97 5.28
CA ALA A 24 -6.34 -3.94 4.19
C ALA A 24 -6.86 -5.32 4.64
N SER A 25 -6.45 -5.80 5.81
CA SER A 25 -6.93 -7.06 6.38
C SER A 25 -8.44 -7.04 6.63
N ASP A 26 -8.95 -6.01 7.29
CA ASP A 26 -10.38 -5.86 7.61
C ASP A 26 -11.23 -5.88 6.33
N LEU A 27 -10.80 -5.18 5.28
CA LEU A 27 -11.48 -5.17 3.99
C LEU A 27 -11.44 -6.54 3.31
N SER A 28 -10.27 -7.20 3.34
CA SER A 28 -10.06 -8.54 2.78
C SER A 28 -10.92 -9.60 3.48
N GLU A 29 -11.08 -9.51 4.80
CA GLU A 29 -11.96 -10.38 5.58
C GLU A 29 -13.43 -10.11 5.27
N LYS A 30 -13.80 -8.85 5.04
CA LYS A 30 -15.19 -8.45 4.78
C LYS A 30 -15.69 -8.87 3.40
N ASP A 31 -14.88 -8.75 2.35
CA ASP A 31 -15.32 -8.98 0.97
C ASP A 31 -14.58 -10.10 0.22
N GLY A 32 -13.60 -10.75 0.86
CA GLY A 32 -12.82 -11.85 0.29
C GLY A 32 -11.86 -11.44 -0.84
N ARG A 33 -11.65 -10.13 -1.06
CA ARG A 33 -10.78 -9.63 -2.13
C ARG A 33 -9.35 -9.43 -1.64
N LYS A 34 -8.42 -9.47 -2.60
CA LYS A 34 -7.01 -9.17 -2.35
C LYS A 34 -6.77 -7.66 -2.31
N TYR A 35 -6.19 -7.20 -1.22
CA TYR A 35 -5.77 -5.83 -1.00
C TYR A 35 -4.25 -5.72 -0.94
N VAL A 36 -3.72 -4.61 -1.46
CA VAL A 36 -2.30 -4.32 -1.58
C VAL A 36 -2.04 -2.96 -0.95
N VAL A 37 -1.05 -2.89 -0.05
CA VAL A 37 -0.60 -1.64 0.57
C VAL A 37 0.63 -1.13 -0.17
N LEU A 38 0.50 0.02 -0.82
CA LEU A 38 1.57 0.67 -1.59
C LEU A 38 1.92 2.02 -0.96
N PHE A 39 3.19 2.41 -1.03
CA PHE A 39 3.59 3.78 -0.74
C PHE A 39 3.36 4.67 -1.97
N VAL A 40 2.51 5.69 -1.81
CA VAL A 40 2.30 6.73 -2.81
C VAL A 40 2.75 8.06 -2.21
N LYS A 41 3.79 8.67 -2.77
CA LYS A 41 4.37 9.93 -2.29
C LYS A 41 4.67 9.92 -0.77
N GLY A 42 5.14 8.78 -0.25
CA GLY A 42 5.49 8.61 1.17
C GLY A 42 4.30 8.34 2.11
N ILE A 43 3.09 8.15 1.57
CA ILE A 43 1.88 7.78 2.32
C ILE A 43 1.53 6.32 2.02
N PRO A 44 1.31 5.46 3.02
CA PRO A 44 0.82 4.11 2.80
C PRO A 44 -0.66 4.16 2.42
N CYS A 45 -0.98 3.65 1.23
CA CYS A 45 -2.30 3.62 0.63
C CYS A 45 -2.74 2.17 0.41
N VAL A 46 -4.02 1.90 0.67
CA VAL A 46 -4.62 0.57 0.50
C VAL A 46 -5.39 0.55 -0.82
N TYR A 47 -5.14 -0.45 -1.66
CA TYR A 47 -5.84 -0.62 -2.93
C TYR A 47 -6.32 -2.06 -3.11
N ALA A 48 -7.49 -2.24 -3.71
CA ALA A 48 -7.88 -3.58 -4.17
C ALA A 48 -7.03 -3.97 -5.39
N LYS A 49 -6.62 -5.25 -5.50
CA LYS A 49 -5.86 -5.73 -6.66
C LYS A 49 -6.60 -5.50 -7.98
N ALA A 50 -7.93 -5.60 -7.96
CA ALA A 50 -8.77 -5.30 -9.13
C ALA A 50 -8.72 -3.82 -9.53
N GLU A 51 -8.69 -2.91 -8.56
CA GLU A 51 -8.56 -1.47 -8.78
C GLU A 51 -7.19 -1.13 -9.39
N LEU A 52 -6.11 -1.71 -8.85
CA LEU A 52 -4.77 -1.53 -9.42
C LEU A 52 -4.69 -2.00 -10.88
N ARG A 53 -5.32 -3.13 -11.20
CA ARG A 53 -5.42 -3.60 -12.60
C ARG A 53 -6.17 -2.61 -13.48
N LEU A 54 -7.25 -2.02 -12.98
CA LEU A 54 -8.00 -0.99 -13.71
C LEU A 54 -7.16 0.27 -13.95
N LEU A 55 -6.44 0.73 -12.93
CA LEU A 55 -5.55 1.90 -13.03
C LEU A 55 -4.40 1.67 -14.01
N ILE A 56 -3.81 0.47 -14.03
CA ILE A 56 -2.81 0.07 -15.04
C ILE A 56 -3.42 0.16 -16.45
N ARG A 57 -4.61 -0.41 -16.66
CA ARG A 57 -5.30 -0.37 -17.96
C ARG A 57 -5.63 1.06 -18.40
N LYS A 58 -5.94 1.95 -17.46
CA LYS A 58 -6.22 3.37 -17.71
C LYS A 58 -4.96 4.21 -17.97
N GLY A 59 -3.76 3.63 -17.91
CA GLY A 59 -2.51 4.35 -18.14
C GLY A 59 -2.09 5.26 -16.98
N ALA A 60 -2.61 5.03 -15.77
CA ALA A 60 -2.19 5.78 -14.57
C ALA A 60 -0.76 5.44 -14.13
N PHE A 61 -0.22 4.33 -14.63
CA PHE A 61 1.15 3.87 -14.38
C PHE A 61 2.00 3.99 -15.64
N LYS A 62 3.32 3.95 -15.46
CA LYS A 62 4.28 3.92 -16.58
C LYS A 62 3.95 2.77 -17.53
N LYS A 63 4.04 3.02 -18.84
CA LYS A 63 3.82 1.99 -19.86
C LYS A 63 4.67 0.75 -19.56
N GLY A 64 4.03 -0.41 -19.56
CA GLY A 64 4.66 -1.71 -19.28
C GLY A 64 4.61 -2.17 -17.82
N THR A 65 4.14 -1.33 -16.87
CA THR A 65 3.92 -1.75 -15.48
C THR A 65 2.92 -2.89 -15.40
N ARG A 66 3.31 -4.00 -14.75
CA ARG A 66 2.44 -5.14 -14.48
C ARG A 66 1.99 -5.14 -13.02
N ILE A 67 0.89 -5.85 -12.73
CA ILE A 67 0.40 -5.96 -11.36
C ILE A 67 1.43 -6.63 -10.43
N GLN A 68 2.21 -7.59 -10.94
CA GLN A 68 3.27 -8.26 -10.18
C GLN A 68 4.39 -7.31 -9.77
N ASP A 69 4.65 -6.26 -10.55
CA ASP A 69 5.65 -5.25 -10.20
C ASP A 69 5.18 -4.43 -8.99
N LEU A 70 3.88 -4.12 -8.93
CA LEU A 70 3.27 -3.46 -7.78
C LEU A 70 3.26 -4.37 -6.54
N GLU A 71 2.95 -5.65 -6.71
CA GLU A 71 2.98 -6.63 -5.60
C GLU A 71 4.40 -6.82 -5.04
N ARG A 72 5.43 -6.77 -5.88
CA ARG A 72 6.84 -6.90 -5.44
C ARG A 72 7.29 -5.74 -4.56
N ILE A 73 6.78 -4.53 -4.80
CA ILE A 73 7.13 -3.33 -4.01
C ILE A 73 6.13 -3.03 -2.90
N ALA A 74 5.09 -3.85 -2.76
CA ALA A 74 4.08 -3.64 -1.74
C ALA A 74 4.66 -3.83 -0.35
N VAL A 75 4.19 -2.99 0.57
CA VAL A 75 4.53 -3.11 2.00
C VAL A 75 3.82 -4.31 2.60
N PHE A 76 2.62 -4.60 2.10
CA PHE A 76 1.77 -5.68 2.58
C PHE A 76 0.79 -6.07 1.47
N THR A 77 0.42 -7.34 1.42
CA THR A 77 -0.62 -7.87 0.53
C THR A 77 -1.42 -8.90 1.31
N THR A 78 -2.75 -8.83 1.24
CA THR A 78 -3.62 -9.80 1.90
C THR A 78 -3.68 -11.11 1.12
N LYS A 79 -4.11 -12.17 1.81
CA LYS A 79 -4.18 -13.52 1.22
C LYS A 79 -5.24 -13.64 0.12
#